data_AF-A0A7S4JF04-F1
#
_entry.id   AF-A0A7S4JF04-F1
#
_cell.length_a   1.000
_cell.length_b   1.000
_cell.length_c   1.000
_cell.angle_alpha   90.00
_cell.angle_beta   90.00
_cell.angle_gamma   90.00
#
_symmetry.space_group_name_H-M   'P 1'
#
loop_
_entity.id
_entity.type
_entity.pdbx_description
1 polymer ?
#
loop_
_entity_poly.entity_id
_entity_poly.type
_entity_poly.pdbx_seq_one_letter_code
_entity_poly.pdbx_strand_id
1 'polypeptide(L)'
;AGMRSMRRLWVWRMLMAAVAGSVAGGDMAQGRRLLVLYGSQTGTAEEMAVHGSSRLALAGAAPICKSLSECSLQSLQQAEAAVFVVSTTGDGEAPLTMRRFWMTLRKRDLDQACLANLSYAVYGCGDSSYPKFNAVARRLDIRLQALGAKRL
;
A
#
# COMPACT_ATOMS: atom_id res chain seq x y z
N ALA A 1 24.73 6.25 8.19
CA ALA A 1 23.52 7.01 7.75
C ALA A 1 23.16 6.82 6.27
N GLY A 2 24.12 6.73 5.33
CA GLY A 2 23.84 6.73 3.88
C GLY A 2 23.11 5.49 3.30
N MET A 3 23.32 4.30 3.86
CA MET A 3 22.82 3.04 3.27
C MET A 3 21.30 2.81 3.47
N ARG A 4 20.71 3.42 4.51
CA ARG A 4 19.25 3.38 4.76
C ARG A 4 18.48 4.33 3.82
N SER A 5 19.11 5.42 3.39
CA SER A 5 18.51 6.39 2.44
C SER A 5 18.52 5.84 1.01
N MET A 6 19.62 5.17 0.61
CA MET A 6 19.79 4.63 -0.74
C MET A 6 18.77 3.51 -1.08
N ARG A 7 18.52 2.59 -0.14
CA ARG A 7 17.54 1.50 -0.33
C ARG A 7 16.10 2.01 -0.42
N ARG A 8 15.76 3.09 0.29
CA ARG A 8 14.44 3.73 0.24
C ARG A 8 14.18 4.37 -1.13
N LEU A 9 15.16 5.10 -1.67
CA LEU A 9 15.08 5.73 -2.99
C LEU A 9 14.91 4.71 -4.13
N TRP A 10 15.59 3.57 -4.05
CA TRP A 10 15.53 2.54 -5.10
C TRP A 10 14.18 1.82 -5.14
N VAL A 11 13.64 1.46 -3.97
CA VAL A 11 12.30 0.85 -3.88
C VAL A 11 11.24 1.81 -4.40
N TRP A 12 11.32 3.09 -4.02
CA TRP A 12 10.40 4.09 -4.55
C TRP A 12 10.55 4.26 -6.06
N ARG A 13 11.76 4.22 -6.64
CA ARG A 13 11.94 4.22 -8.10
C ARG A 13 11.27 3.04 -8.79
N MET A 14 11.42 1.83 -8.26
CA MET A 14 10.76 0.65 -8.84
C MET A 14 9.25 0.72 -8.70
N LEU A 15 8.77 1.16 -7.53
CA LEU A 15 7.35 1.28 -7.26
C LEU A 15 6.71 2.40 -8.10
N MET A 16 7.43 3.50 -8.33
CA MET A 16 7.08 4.54 -9.30
C MET A 16 7.00 3.96 -10.72
N ALA A 17 8.00 3.19 -11.15
CA ALA A 17 8.01 2.59 -12.49
C ALA A 17 6.87 1.59 -12.69
N ALA A 18 6.56 0.79 -11.67
CA ALA A 18 5.46 -0.17 -11.70
C ALA A 18 4.09 0.52 -11.72
N VAL A 19 3.90 1.58 -10.91
CA VAL A 19 2.70 2.42 -10.95
C VAL A 19 2.59 3.15 -12.29
N ALA A 20 3.68 3.75 -12.78
CA ALA A 20 3.77 4.43 -14.08
C ALA A 20 3.39 3.50 -15.24
N GLY A 21 3.91 2.26 -15.23
CA GLY A 21 3.58 1.24 -16.23
C GLY A 21 2.11 0.80 -16.18
N SER A 22 1.49 0.80 -15.00
CA SER A 22 0.07 0.50 -14.84
C SER A 22 -0.84 1.66 -15.26
N VAL A 23 -0.38 2.92 -15.16
CA VAL A 23 -1.16 4.11 -15.56
C VAL A 23 -0.97 4.51 -17.02
N ALA A 24 0.12 4.09 -17.68
CA ALA A 24 0.38 4.40 -19.09
C ALA A 24 -0.56 3.68 -20.08
N GLY A 25 -1.30 2.67 -19.62
CA GLY A 25 -2.16 1.81 -20.45
C GLY A 25 -3.59 2.28 -20.70
N GLY A 26 -3.97 3.51 -20.34
CA GLY A 26 -5.26 4.05 -20.80
C GLY A 26 -5.44 5.55 -20.58
N ASP A 27 -6.59 6.07 -20.95
CA ASP A 27 -6.85 7.51 -21.06
C ASP A 27 -6.56 8.30 -19.79
N MET A 28 -5.67 9.30 -19.91
CA MET A 28 -5.37 10.29 -18.88
C MET A 28 -6.55 11.23 -18.55
N ALA A 29 -7.69 11.09 -19.25
CA ALA A 29 -8.86 11.96 -19.14
C ALA A 29 -9.90 11.52 -18.10
N GLN A 30 -9.85 10.28 -17.60
CA GLN A 30 -10.75 9.77 -16.57
C GLN A 30 -9.95 9.61 -15.27
N GLY A 31 -10.22 10.45 -14.27
CA GLY A 31 -9.45 10.57 -13.03
C GLY A 31 -9.16 9.26 -12.30
N ARG A 32 -8.06 8.61 -12.69
CA ARG A 32 -7.56 7.37 -12.09
C ARG A 32 -7.23 7.59 -10.62
N ARG A 33 -7.93 6.89 -9.74
CA ARG A 33 -7.69 7.01 -8.30
C ARG A 33 -6.49 6.18 -7.87
N LEU A 34 -5.32 6.82 -7.83
CA LEU A 34 -4.12 6.28 -7.21
C LEU A 34 -4.16 6.55 -5.69
N LEU A 35 -4.12 5.50 -4.89
CA LEU A 35 -4.08 5.59 -3.43
C LEU A 35 -2.68 5.30 -2.90
N VAL A 36 -2.24 6.07 -1.90
CA VAL A 36 -1.09 5.74 -1.06
C VAL A 36 -1.60 5.59 0.37
N LEU A 37 -1.61 4.36 0.87
CA LEU A 37 -2.25 3.98 2.12
C LEU A 37 -1.20 3.56 3.13
N TYR A 38 -1.28 4.05 4.36
CA TYR A 38 -0.31 3.68 5.39
C TYR A 38 -0.94 3.10 6.66
N GLY A 39 -0.23 2.14 7.25
CA GLY A 39 -0.49 1.60 8.59
C GLY A 39 0.76 1.78 9.44
N SER A 40 0.73 2.71 10.39
CA SER A 40 1.89 3.13 11.17
C SER A 40 1.62 3.04 12.67
N GLN A 41 2.61 2.56 13.45
CA GLN A 41 2.57 2.61 14.91
C GLN A 41 3.31 3.83 15.48
N THR A 42 4.46 4.19 14.90
CA THR A 42 5.36 5.25 15.40
C THR A 42 5.69 6.29 14.33
N GLY A 43 4.85 6.47 13.31
CA GLY A 43 5.04 7.47 12.25
C GLY A 43 5.94 7.07 11.08
N THR A 44 6.83 6.08 11.20
CA THR A 44 7.80 5.75 10.13
C THR A 44 7.15 5.31 8.81
N ALA A 45 6.06 4.53 8.85
CA ALA A 45 5.36 4.12 7.63
C ALA A 45 4.55 5.28 7.01
N GLU A 46 4.08 6.21 7.83
CA GLU A 46 3.38 7.42 7.41
C GLU A 46 4.33 8.38 6.69
N GLU A 47 5.47 8.71 7.28
CA GLU A 47 6.50 9.56 6.65
C GLU A 47 6.92 9.01 5.28
N MET A 48 7.10 7.70 5.19
CA MET A 48 7.42 7.01 3.95
C MET A 48 6.32 7.16 2.91
N ALA A 49 5.06 6.96 3.29
CA ALA A 49 3.91 7.11 2.41
C ALA A 49 3.76 8.55 1.91
N VAL A 50 3.88 9.54 2.81
CA VAL A 50 3.81 10.96 2.46
C VAL A 50 4.91 11.32 1.48
N HIS A 51 6.17 10.95 1.77
CA HIS A 51 7.30 11.21 0.86
C HIS A 51 7.10 10.56 -0.52
N GLY A 52 6.63 9.32 -0.55
CA GLY A 52 6.33 8.62 -1.79
C GLY A 52 5.20 9.24 -2.60
N SER A 53 4.13 9.68 -1.91
CA SER A 53 3.03 10.42 -2.52
C SER A 53 3.50 11.73 -3.14
N SER A 54 4.37 12.48 -2.46
CA SER A 54 4.96 13.70 -3.03
C SER A 54 5.78 13.41 -4.28
N ARG A 55 6.52 12.29 -4.31
CA ARG A 55 7.28 11.88 -5.51
C ARG A 55 6.37 11.51 -6.68
N LEU A 56 5.28 10.80 -6.43
CA LEU A 56 4.25 10.49 -7.43
C LEU A 56 3.64 11.77 -8.00
N ALA A 57 3.32 12.73 -7.14
CA ALA A 57 2.78 14.02 -7.55
C ALA A 57 3.75 14.81 -8.44
N LEU A 58 5.04 14.85 -8.08
CA LEU A 58 6.09 15.46 -8.90
C LEU A 58 6.29 14.76 -10.26
N ALA A 59 5.93 13.49 -10.38
CA ALA A 59 5.96 12.74 -11.63
C ALA A 59 4.68 12.91 -12.47
N GLY A 60 3.75 13.77 -12.06
CA GLY A 60 2.51 14.07 -12.80
C GLY A 60 1.30 13.21 -12.43
N ALA A 61 1.41 12.35 -11.41
CA ALA A 61 0.25 11.63 -10.88
C ALA A 61 -0.54 12.50 -9.87
N ALA A 62 -1.79 12.12 -9.58
CA ALA A 62 -2.62 12.75 -8.54
C ALA A 62 -2.94 11.75 -7.39
N PRO A 63 -1.94 11.32 -6.61
CA PRO A 63 -2.15 10.35 -5.54
C PRO A 63 -2.96 10.94 -4.37
N ILE A 64 -3.82 10.12 -3.78
CA ILE A 64 -4.47 10.42 -2.49
C ILE A 64 -3.75 9.63 -1.41
N CYS A 65 -3.02 10.33 -0.54
CA CYS A 65 -2.33 9.75 0.60
C CYS A 65 -3.21 9.82 1.86
N LYS A 66 -3.44 8.70 2.54
CA LYS A 66 -4.20 8.65 3.80
C LYS A 66 -3.92 7.40 4.64
N SER A 67 -4.27 7.48 5.92
CA SER A 67 -4.19 6.35 6.85
C SER A 67 -5.15 5.23 6.43
N LEU A 68 -4.76 3.98 6.69
CA LEU A 68 -5.64 2.82 6.52
C LEU A 68 -6.88 2.88 7.43
N SER A 69 -6.84 3.66 8.52
CA SER A 69 -8.00 3.88 9.39
C SER A 69 -9.12 4.67 8.69
N GLU A 70 -8.77 5.47 7.68
CA GLU A 70 -9.66 6.34 6.91
C GLU A 70 -10.04 5.73 5.56
N CYS A 71 -9.46 4.57 5.21
CA CYS A 71 -9.75 3.88 3.97
C CYS A 71 -10.96 2.94 4.14
N SER A 72 -12.01 3.16 3.35
CA SER A 72 -13.12 2.22 3.22
C SER A 72 -12.84 1.17 2.14
N LEU A 73 -13.45 -0.01 2.27
CA LEU A 73 -13.38 -1.04 1.22
C LEU A 73 -13.89 -0.48 -0.11
N GLN A 74 -14.98 0.27 -0.11
CA GLN A 74 -15.53 0.92 -1.29
C GLN A 74 -14.53 1.88 -1.95
N SER A 75 -13.77 2.66 -1.16
CA SER A 75 -12.71 3.53 -1.71
C SER A 75 -11.64 2.72 -2.43
N LEU A 76 -11.33 1.54 -1.89
CA LEU A 76 -10.35 0.64 -2.48
C LEU A 76 -10.85 -0.04 -3.75
N GLN A 77 -12.13 -0.42 -3.80
CA GLN A 77 -12.76 -1.00 -5.00
C GLN A 77 -12.86 0.00 -6.17
N GLN A 78 -12.96 1.29 -5.86
CA GLN A 78 -12.96 2.38 -6.84
C GLN A 78 -11.56 2.81 -7.26
N ALA A 79 -10.51 2.28 -6.63
CA ALA A 79 -9.13 2.62 -6.96
C ALA A 79 -8.61 1.68 -8.05
N GLU A 80 -7.88 2.25 -9.00
CA GLU A 80 -7.19 1.47 -10.04
C GLU A 80 -5.82 1.01 -9.56
N ALA A 81 -5.18 1.81 -8.72
CA ALA A 81 -3.87 1.52 -8.17
C ALA A 81 -3.80 1.90 -6.67
N ALA A 82 -3.19 1.04 -5.86
CA ALA A 82 -2.90 1.34 -4.45
C ALA A 82 -1.51 0.90 -4.01
N VAL A 83 -0.83 1.79 -3.29
CA VAL A 83 0.45 1.51 -2.63
C VAL A 83 0.20 1.42 -1.13
N PHE A 84 0.48 0.26 -0.54
CA PHE A 84 0.34 0.04 0.90
C PHE A 84 1.69 0.12 1.59
N VAL A 85 1.84 1.02 2.56
CA VAL A 85 3.04 1.18 3.38
C VAL A 85 2.71 0.79 4.81
N VAL A 86 3.07 -0.41 5.23
CA VAL A 86 2.59 -0.97 6.51
C VAL A 86 3.74 -1.39 7.42
N SER A 87 3.67 -0.96 8.67
CA SER A 87 4.54 -1.43 9.75
C SER A 87 4.02 -2.75 10.34
N THR A 88 4.91 -3.47 11.02
CA THR A 88 4.58 -4.66 11.82
C THR A 88 5.03 -4.40 13.25
N THR A 89 4.16 -4.63 14.23
CA THR A 89 4.54 -4.51 15.65
C THR A 89 5.42 -5.69 16.08
N GLY A 90 6.09 -5.59 17.24
CA GLY A 90 6.99 -6.66 17.74
C GLY A 90 6.33 -8.03 17.85
N ASP A 91 5.03 -8.07 18.16
CA ASP A 91 4.23 -9.30 18.23
C ASP A 91 3.79 -9.85 16.87
N GLY A 92 4.18 -9.18 15.77
CA GLY A 92 3.81 -9.54 14.41
C GLY A 92 2.38 -9.15 14.04
N GLU A 93 1.81 -8.17 14.74
CA GLU A 93 0.43 -7.73 14.57
C GLU A 93 0.35 -6.40 13.81
N ALA A 94 -0.83 -6.17 13.23
CA ALA A 94 -1.11 -4.94 12.51
C ALA A 94 -1.15 -3.74 13.49
N PRO A 95 -0.61 -2.57 13.10
CA PRO A 95 -0.71 -1.37 13.91
C PRO A 95 -2.17 -0.96 14.11
N LEU A 96 -2.45 -0.21 15.18
CA LEU A 96 -3.83 0.21 15.51
C LEU A 96 -4.49 0.98 14.35
N THR A 97 -3.72 1.81 13.66
CA THR A 97 -4.13 2.60 12.48
C THR A 97 -4.58 1.73 11.29
N MET A 98 -4.22 0.45 11.25
CA MET A 98 -4.64 -0.50 10.20
C MET A 98 -5.73 -1.49 10.68
N ARG A 99 -5.93 -1.65 11.98
CA ARG A 99 -6.70 -2.76 12.56
C ARG A 99 -8.13 -2.86 12.00
N ARG A 100 -8.85 -1.74 11.91
CA ARG A 100 -10.24 -1.73 11.39
C ARG A 100 -10.30 -2.18 9.93
N PHE A 101 -9.43 -1.62 9.09
CA PHE A 101 -9.32 -2.01 7.69
C PHE A 101 -8.95 -3.49 7.53
N TRP A 102 -8.00 -3.96 8.35
CA TRP A 102 -7.58 -5.36 8.33
C TRP A 102 -8.71 -6.33 8.69
N MET A 103 -9.54 -5.99 9.68
CA MET A 103 -10.72 -6.79 10.03
C MET A 103 -11.73 -6.82 8.88
N THR A 104 -11.98 -5.69 8.22
CA THR A 104 -12.87 -5.63 7.04
C THR A 104 -12.37 -6.54 5.92
N LEU A 105 -11.08 -6.46 5.55
CA LEU A 105 -10.53 -7.32 4.51
C LEU A 105 -10.58 -8.81 4.86
N ARG A 106 -10.52 -9.19 6.14
CA ARG A 106 -10.50 -10.59 6.57
C ARG A 106 -11.88 -11.27 6.65
N LYS A 107 -12.97 -10.54 6.42
CA LYS A 107 -14.30 -11.15 6.44
C LYS A 107 -14.44 -12.22 5.35
N ARG A 108 -15.06 -13.34 5.68
CA ARG A 108 -15.15 -14.53 4.80
C ARG A 108 -16.22 -14.40 3.70
N ASP A 109 -17.16 -13.50 3.90
CA ASP A 109 -18.27 -13.18 3.00
C ASP A 109 -17.89 -12.24 1.85
N LEU A 110 -16.65 -11.73 1.83
CA LEU A 110 -16.16 -10.94 0.70
C LEU A 110 -15.97 -11.81 -0.54
N ASP A 111 -16.50 -11.33 -1.65
CA ASP A 111 -16.28 -11.90 -2.98
C ASP A 111 -14.77 -12.00 -3.30
N GLN A 112 -14.36 -13.11 -3.91
CA GLN A 112 -12.98 -13.34 -4.35
C GLN A 112 -12.58 -12.43 -5.52
N ALA A 113 -13.55 -11.82 -6.22
CA ALA A 113 -13.30 -10.82 -7.25
C ALA A 113 -13.51 -9.37 -6.75
N CYS A 114 -13.71 -9.16 -5.44
CA CYS A 114 -14.03 -7.88 -4.83
C CYS A 114 -13.07 -6.74 -5.21
N LEU A 115 -11.79 -7.05 -5.45
CA LEU A 115 -10.73 -6.13 -5.82
C LEU A 115 -10.13 -6.43 -7.21
N ALA A 116 -10.87 -7.06 -8.12
CA ALA A 116 -10.37 -7.45 -9.44
C ALA A 116 -9.81 -6.29 -10.28
N ASN A 117 -10.31 -5.06 -10.07
CA ASN A 117 -9.87 -3.87 -10.78
C ASN A 117 -8.65 -3.18 -10.13
N LEU A 118 -8.21 -3.65 -8.97
CA LEU A 118 -7.14 -3.03 -8.21
C LEU A 118 -5.78 -3.61 -8.60
N SER A 119 -4.89 -2.75 -9.09
CA SER A 119 -3.46 -3.05 -9.11
C SER A 119 -2.80 -2.53 -7.84
N TYR A 120 -1.86 -3.27 -7.23
CA TYR A 120 -1.32 -2.85 -5.94
C TYR A 120 0.15 -3.22 -5.71
N ALA A 121 0.79 -2.49 -4.80
CA ALA A 121 2.09 -2.82 -4.25
C ALA A 121 2.06 -2.72 -2.72
N VAL A 122 2.80 -3.59 -2.02
CA VAL A 122 2.92 -3.58 -0.56
C VAL A 122 4.38 -3.39 -0.15
N TYR A 123 4.62 -2.38 0.66
CA TYR A 123 5.90 -2.09 1.30
C TYR A 123 5.80 -2.32 2.82
N GLY A 124 6.61 -3.25 3.33
CA GLY A 124 6.70 -3.55 4.75
C GLY A 124 7.79 -2.76 5.47
N CYS A 125 7.40 -1.90 6.40
CA CYS A 125 8.28 -1.19 7.33
C CYS A 125 8.56 -2.03 8.59
N GLY A 126 9.27 -3.15 8.43
CA GLY A 126 9.66 -4.05 9.52
C GLY A 126 11.16 -4.06 9.79
N ASP A 127 11.54 -4.68 10.91
CA ASP A 127 12.92 -4.92 11.32
C ASP A 127 13.21 -6.43 11.30
N SER A 128 14.25 -6.84 10.58
CA SER A 128 14.64 -8.24 10.40
C SER A 128 15.14 -8.91 11.67
N SER A 129 15.43 -8.14 12.72
CA SER A 129 15.83 -8.65 14.04
C SER A 129 14.66 -9.33 14.76
N TYR A 130 13.41 -9.09 14.34
CA TYR A 130 12.23 -9.73 14.90
C TYR A 130 11.88 -11.01 14.14
N PRO A 131 11.52 -12.11 14.83
CA PRO A 131 11.12 -13.37 14.19
C PRO A 131 9.95 -13.19 13.20
N LYS A 132 9.04 -12.25 13.50
CA LYS A 132 7.86 -11.95 12.67
C LYS A 132 8.11 -10.80 11.70
N PHE A 133 9.30 -10.73 11.11
CA PHE A 133 9.70 -9.71 10.14
C PHE A 133 8.65 -9.51 9.03
N ASN A 134 8.10 -8.30 8.90
CA ASN A 134 7.11 -7.95 7.86
C ASN A 134 5.89 -8.90 7.78
N ALA A 135 5.50 -9.53 8.90
CA ALA A 135 4.37 -10.46 8.91
C ALA A 135 3.07 -9.81 8.43
N VAL A 136 2.81 -8.55 8.78
CA VAL A 136 1.59 -7.83 8.37
C VAL A 136 1.58 -7.58 6.86
N ALA A 137 2.70 -7.11 6.30
CA ALA A 137 2.84 -6.89 4.86
C ALA A 137 2.61 -8.18 4.06
N ARG A 138 3.19 -9.30 4.50
CA ARG A 138 3.03 -10.62 3.87
C ARG A 138 1.57 -11.10 3.93
N ARG A 139 0.92 -10.99 5.09
CA ARG A 139 -0.50 -11.37 5.24
C ARG A 139 -1.41 -10.49 4.38
N LEU A 140 -1.16 -9.17 4.35
CA LEU A 140 -1.92 -8.23 3.55
C LEU A 140 -1.85 -8.57 2.06
N ASP A 141 -0.65 -8.83 1.57
CA ASP A 141 -0.41 -9.20 0.20
C ASP A 141 -1.16 -10.48 -0.23
N ILE A 142 -1.07 -11.54 0.57
CA ILE A 142 -1.80 -12.79 0.32
C ILE A 142 -3.30 -12.52 0.26
N ARG A 143 -3.81 -11.68 1.17
CA ARG A 143 -5.25 -11.40 1.23
C ARG A 143 -5.72 -10.54 0.06
N LEU A 144 -4.94 -9.57 -0.41
CA LEU A 144 -5.27 -8.75 -1.57
C LEU A 144 -5.37 -9.60 -2.84
N GLN A 145 -4.40 -10.49 -3.07
CA GLN A 145 -4.45 -11.47 -4.17
C GLN A 145 -5.67 -12.39 -4.08
N ALA A 146 -6.00 -12.90 -2.88
CA ALA A 146 -7.17 -13.74 -2.67
C ALA A 146 -8.52 -13.02 -2.91
N LEU A 147 -8.51 -11.69 -3.00
CA LEU A 147 -9.66 -10.84 -3.34
C LEU A 147 -9.60 -10.33 -4.79
N GLY A 148 -8.70 -10.88 -5.62
CA GLY A 148 -8.61 -10.61 -7.05
C GLY A 148 -7.70 -9.45 -7.43
N ALA A 149 -7.07 -8.77 -6.46
CA ALA A 149 -6.18 -7.67 -6.77
C ALA A 149 -4.89 -8.16 -7.45
N LYS A 150 -4.38 -7.38 -8.39
CA LYS A 150 -3.17 -7.69 -9.17
C LYS A 150 -1.95 -7.00 -8.57
N ARG A 151 -0.93 -7.78 -8.20
CA ARG A 151 0.34 -7.21 -7.74
C ARG A 151 1.09 -6.54 -8.91
N LEU A 152 1.63 -5.34 -8.66
CA LEU A 152 2.50 -4.55 -9.53
C LEU A 152 3.97 -4.96 -9.45
#